data_AF-A0A9Q4CW61-F1
#
_entry.id   AF-A0A9Q4CW61-F1
#
_cell.length_a   1.000
_cell.length_b   1.000
_cell.length_c   1.000
_cell.angle_alpha   90.00
_cell.angle_beta   90.00
_cell.angle_gamma   90.00
#
_symmetry.space_group_name_H-M   'P 1'
#
loop_
_entity.id
_entity.type
_entity.pdbx_description
1 polymer ?
#
loop_
_entity_poly.entity_id
_entity_poly.type
_entity_poly.pdbx_seq_one_letter_code
_entity_poly.pdbx_strand_id
1 'polypeptide(L)'
;MFGNGSVRLWTLLFVAMIGILATAGGVLRSNRRLSLMAPYACRDRTSMGYLSALALVGGCVDAVLYTLSHTACQFVGQALLWAVLLTCLNTDVQEWTVLDEVTIPGALCVAEWNLATGVNSAEFIVSGMLIGAALILVIYFSTRGKIGLGDAKLFLSIGAMLGPAGDVGVLVLASTFGVLLFSPSFFSRSGRDDSMPIPFVPLLSAACLAWQLYGGDLVSWYGGLVQV
;
A
#
# COMPACT_ATOMS: atom_id res chain seq x y z
N MET A 1 -18.93 26.78 3.16
CA MET A 1 -19.52 26.82 1.81
C MET A 1 -18.40 27.01 0.78
N PHE A 2 -17.77 25.93 0.33
CA PHE A 2 -16.89 25.97 -0.85
C PHE A 2 -17.59 25.17 -1.94
N GLY A 3 -17.80 25.78 -3.10
CA GLY A 3 -18.55 25.17 -4.20
C GLY A 3 -17.93 23.85 -4.66
N ASN A 4 -18.78 22.83 -4.78
CA ASN A 4 -18.43 21.43 -5.09
C ASN A 4 -17.54 21.27 -6.33
N GLY A 5 -17.58 22.23 -7.29
CA GLY A 5 -16.74 22.21 -8.49
C GLY A 5 -15.31 22.76 -8.31
N SER A 6 -15.12 23.76 -7.43
CA SER A 6 -13.79 24.36 -7.21
C SER A 6 -12.93 23.47 -6.31
N VAL A 7 -13.54 22.84 -5.29
CA VAL A 7 -12.86 21.87 -4.43
C VAL A 7 -12.37 20.68 -5.26
N ARG A 8 -13.16 20.18 -6.22
CA ARG A 8 -12.79 19.07 -7.12
C ARG A 8 -11.60 19.37 -8.02
N LEU A 9 -11.51 20.58 -8.58
CA LEU A 9 -10.39 20.96 -9.44
C LEU A 9 -9.09 21.14 -8.63
N TRP A 10 -9.18 21.76 -7.44
CA TRP A 10 -8.04 21.92 -6.55
C TRP A 10 -7.57 20.60 -5.93
N THR A 11 -8.48 19.65 -5.63
CA THR A 11 -8.08 18.31 -5.15
C THR A 11 -7.42 17.47 -6.26
N LEU A 12 -7.91 17.52 -7.49
CA LEU A 12 -7.26 16.83 -8.62
C LEU A 12 -5.86 17.40 -8.90
N LEU A 13 -5.69 18.72 -8.81
CA LEU A 13 -4.37 19.36 -8.97
C LEU A 13 -3.44 19.07 -7.79
N PHE A 14 -3.95 18.99 -6.56
CA PHE A 14 -3.16 18.71 -5.36
C PHE A 14 -2.74 17.24 -5.27
N VAL A 15 -3.61 16.29 -5.65
CA VAL A 15 -3.29 14.85 -5.74
C VAL A 15 -2.34 14.57 -6.90
N ALA A 16 -2.55 15.21 -8.06
CA ALA A 16 -1.57 15.17 -9.15
C ALA A 16 -0.22 15.77 -8.70
N MET A 17 -0.23 16.85 -7.92
CA MET A 17 0.98 17.46 -7.37
C MET A 17 1.67 16.56 -6.34
N ILE A 18 0.93 15.83 -5.48
CA ILE A 18 1.52 14.86 -4.54
C ILE A 18 2.02 13.60 -5.26
N GLY A 19 1.31 13.10 -6.27
CA GLY A 19 1.79 12.01 -7.11
C GLY A 19 3.05 12.40 -7.90
N ILE A 20 3.11 13.64 -8.38
CA ILE A 20 4.29 14.24 -9.03
C ILE A 20 5.39 14.56 -8.01
N LEU A 21 5.09 14.93 -6.76
CA LEU A 21 6.08 15.22 -5.72
C LEU A 21 6.62 13.95 -5.05
N ALA A 22 5.84 12.89 -4.95
CA ALA A 22 6.30 11.58 -4.49
C ALA A 22 7.24 10.95 -5.52
N THR A 23 6.95 11.12 -6.83
CA THR A 23 7.87 10.75 -7.91
C THR A 23 9.04 11.73 -8.05
N ALA A 24 8.84 13.03 -7.80
CA ALA A 24 9.91 14.02 -7.79
C ALA A 24 10.76 13.99 -6.50
N GLY A 25 10.32 13.34 -5.43
CA GLY A 25 11.13 13.07 -4.25
C GLY A 25 12.32 12.14 -4.57
N GLY A 26 12.14 11.26 -5.55
CA GLY A 26 13.23 10.53 -6.21
C GLY A 26 14.11 11.40 -7.12
N VAL A 27 13.61 12.54 -7.60
CA VAL A 27 14.31 13.49 -8.48
C VAL A 27 15.01 14.62 -7.69
N LEU A 28 14.58 14.92 -6.46
CA LEU A 28 15.10 16.03 -5.66
C LEU A 28 16.29 15.67 -4.76
N ARG A 29 16.79 14.43 -4.81
CA ARG A 29 18.12 14.09 -4.26
C ARG A 29 19.25 14.46 -5.24
N SER A 30 19.15 15.65 -5.83
CA SER A 30 20.13 16.23 -6.76
C SER A 30 20.79 17.50 -6.21
N ASN A 31 20.95 17.62 -4.88
CA ASN A 31 21.84 18.65 -4.34
C ASN A 31 22.60 18.26 -3.07
N ARG A 32 23.80 17.74 -3.32
CA ARG A 32 25.09 17.88 -2.61
C ARG A 32 25.09 17.93 -1.07
N ARG A 33 25.90 17.01 -0.53
CA ARG A 33 26.52 16.92 0.82
C ARG A 33 25.84 15.99 1.83
N LEU A 34 25.62 14.74 1.46
CA LEU A 34 25.55 13.62 2.41
C LEU A 34 26.34 12.43 1.83
N SER A 35 27.63 12.68 1.60
CA SER A 35 28.61 11.76 1.06
C SER A 35 29.27 10.91 2.14
N LEU A 36 28.51 10.18 2.95
CA LEU A 36 29.06 9.22 3.93
C LEU A 36 28.21 7.96 4.21
N MET A 37 27.06 7.77 3.55
CA MET A 37 26.28 6.52 3.61
C MET A 37 25.66 6.18 2.24
N ALA A 38 26.50 5.94 1.23
CA ALA A 38 26.04 5.51 -0.09
C ALA A 38 26.78 4.24 -0.55
N PRO A 39 26.22 3.05 -0.27
CA PRO A 39 26.29 1.93 -1.20
C PRO A 39 25.17 1.97 -2.26
N TYR A 40 24.29 2.98 -2.28
CA TYR A 40 23.10 3.05 -3.14
C TYR A 40 23.31 3.80 -4.46
N ALA A 41 24.51 3.74 -5.03
CA ALA A 41 24.84 4.41 -6.28
C ALA A 41 25.60 3.46 -7.20
N CYS A 42 24.85 2.76 -8.07
CA CYS A 42 25.14 2.37 -9.48
C CYS A 42 24.39 1.06 -9.79
N ARG A 43 23.49 0.97 -10.78
CA ARG A 43 23.76 0.81 -12.24
C ARG A 43 22.81 -0.32 -12.66
N ASP A 44 21.74 -0.15 -13.42
CA ASP A 44 21.58 0.55 -14.68
C ASP A 44 20.14 1.09 -14.77
N ARG A 45 19.99 2.29 -15.35
CA ARG A 45 18.81 2.74 -16.11
C ARG A 45 17.48 2.14 -15.61
N THR A 46 16.93 2.66 -14.51
CA THR A 46 15.49 2.53 -14.24
C THR A 46 14.79 3.02 -15.50
N SER A 47 14.34 2.09 -16.34
CA SER A 47 13.81 2.44 -17.65
C SER A 47 12.67 3.41 -17.41
N MET A 48 12.69 4.55 -18.09
CA MET A 48 11.59 5.52 -18.06
C MET A 48 10.23 4.81 -18.29
N GLY A 49 10.26 3.68 -19.02
CA GLY A 49 9.15 2.75 -19.21
C GLY A 49 8.54 2.21 -17.90
N TYR A 50 9.33 1.72 -16.95
CA TYR A 50 8.80 1.17 -15.69
C TYR A 50 8.11 2.23 -14.84
N LEU A 51 8.71 3.42 -14.70
CA LEU A 51 8.10 4.54 -13.99
C LEU A 51 6.79 5.01 -14.66
N SER A 52 6.76 5.06 -15.99
CA SER A 52 5.54 5.39 -16.73
C SER A 52 4.44 4.32 -16.60
N ALA A 53 4.81 3.04 -16.57
CA ALA A 53 3.87 1.94 -16.36
C ALA A 53 3.27 1.98 -14.96
N LEU A 54 4.08 2.26 -13.93
CA LEU A 54 3.61 2.39 -12.56
C LEU A 54 2.63 3.57 -12.39
N ALA A 55 2.92 4.69 -13.04
CA ALA A 55 2.04 5.86 -13.04
C ALA A 55 0.71 5.58 -13.76
N LEU A 56 0.74 4.82 -14.87
CA LEU A 56 -0.48 4.37 -15.55
C LEU A 56 -1.30 3.42 -14.68
N VAL A 57 -0.67 2.46 -14.01
CA VAL A 57 -1.35 1.55 -13.08
C VAL A 57 -1.98 2.33 -11.92
N GLY A 58 -1.23 3.25 -11.30
CA GLY A 58 -1.76 4.10 -10.24
C GLY A 58 -2.95 4.95 -10.70
N GLY A 59 -2.82 5.61 -11.85
CA GLY A 59 -3.91 6.40 -12.43
C GLY A 59 -5.16 5.56 -12.77
N CYS A 60 -4.98 4.34 -13.28
CA CYS A 60 -6.08 3.41 -13.54
C CYS A 60 -6.76 2.98 -12.23
N VAL A 61 -5.97 2.66 -11.20
CA VAL A 61 -6.49 2.27 -9.89
C VAL A 61 -7.26 3.44 -9.25
N ASP A 62 -6.69 4.64 -9.23
CA ASP A 62 -7.37 5.83 -8.73
C ASP A 62 -8.65 6.14 -9.52
N ALA A 63 -8.64 5.98 -10.85
CA ALA A 63 -9.83 6.15 -11.68
C ALA A 63 -10.94 5.15 -11.33
N VAL A 64 -10.58 3.89 -11.07
CA VAL A 64 -11.55 2.88 -10.63
C VAL A 64 -12.09 3.23 -9.24
N LEU A 65 -11.21 3.60 -8.31
CA LEU A 65 -11.60 3.96 -6.94
C LEU A 65 -12.44 5.23 -6.88
N TYR A 66 -12.23 6.17 -7.79
CA TYR A 66 -13.10 7.33 -7.93
C TYR A 66 -14.56 6.93 -8.17
N THR A 67 -14.81 5.86 -8.95
CA THR A 67 -16.18 5.38 -9.20
C THR A 67 -16.80 4.70 -7.98
N LEU A 68 -15.98 4.20 -7.05
CA LEU A 68 -16.41 3.56 -5.81
C LEU A 68 -16.50 4.54 -4.63
N SER A 69 -15.75 5.64 -4.69
CA SER A 69 -15.70 6.63 -3.62
C SER A 69 -17.00 7.45 -3.57
N HIS A 70 -17.68 7.42 -2.44
CA HIS A 70 -18.91 8.20 -2.26
C HIS A 70 -18.64 9.69 -1.98
N THR A 71 -17.45 10.00 -1.44
CA THR A 71 -17.05 11.35 -1.02
C THR A 71 -15.65 11.70 -1.50
N ALA A 72 -15.42 12.96 -1.90
CA ALA A 72 -14.11 13.44 -2.34
C ALA A 72 -13.01 13.26 -1.27
N CYS A 73 -13.35 13.40 0.00
CA CYS A 73 -12.42 13.17 1.12
C CYS A 73 -11.92 11.73 1.19
N GLN A 74 -12.80 10.76 0.92
CA GLN A 74 -12.47 9.33 0.90
C GLN A 74 -11.54 9.03 -0.29
N PHE A 75 -11.83 9.62 -1.46
CA PHE A 75 -10.98 9.50 -2.64
C PHE A 75 -9.56 10.01 -2.37
N VAL A 76 -9.40 11.20 -1.79
CA VAL A 76 -8.06 11.76 -1.51
C VAL A 76 -7.27 10.85 -0.57
N GLY A 77 -7.90 10.34 0.48
CA GLY A 77 -7.21 9.43 1.38
C GLY A 77 -6.82 8.12 0.68
N GLN A 78 -7.68 7.56 -0.17
CA GLN A 78 -7.37 6.36 -0.96
C GLN A 78 -6.20 6.62 -1.91
N ALA A 79 -6.19 7.76 -2.60
CA ALA A 79 -5.08 8.16 -3.47
C ALA A 79 -3.76 8.32 -2.69
N LEU A 80 -3.80 8.85 -1.46
CA LEU A 80 -2.63 8.91 -0.57
C LEU A 80 -2.10 7.52 -0.22
N LEU A 81 -3.00 6.59 0.14
CA LEU A 81 -2.63 5.20 0.40
C LEU A 81 -1.98 4.57 -0.83
N TRP A 82 -2.57 4.75 -2.02
CA TRP A 82 -2.04 4.21 -3.27
C TRP A 82 -0.70 4.82 -3.66
N ALA A 83 -0.48 6.11 -3.42
CA ALA A 83 0.83 6.72 -3.61
C ALA A 83 1.92 6.05 -2.73
N VAL A 84 1.60 5.74 -1.47
CA VAL A 84 2.52 5.01 -0.57
C VAL A 84 2.76 3.58 -1.06
N LEU A 85 1.69 2.85 -1.42
CA LEU A 85 1.80 1.46 -1.89
C LEU A 85 2.61 1.35 -3.18
N LEU A 86 2.37 2.23 -4.16
CA LEU A 86 3.12 2.22 -5.42
C LEU A 86 4.59 2.59 -5.21
N THR A 87 4.88 3.52 -4.31
CA THR A 87 6.27 3.86 -3.95
C THR A 87 6.98 2.66 -3.33
N CYS A 88 6.33 1.96 -2.39
CA CYS A 88 6.88 0.75 -1.77
C CYS A 88 7.00 -0.41 -2.77
N LEU A 89 6.04 -0.54 -3.70
CA LEU A 89 6.07 -1.57 -4.74
C LEU A 89 7.26 -1.36 -5.70
N ASN A 90 7.55 -0.10 -6.04
CA ASN A 90 8.70 0.26 -6.85
C ASN A 90 10.03 -0.08 -6.14
N THR A 91 10.15 0.20 -4.84
CA THR A 91 11.37 -0.12 -4.07
C THR A 91 11.50 -1.63 -3.84
N ASP A 92 10.40 -2.34 -3.56
CA ASP A 92 10.41 -3.79 -3.31
C ASP A 92 10.85 -4.58 -4.55
N VAL A 93 10.35 -4.22 -5.74
CA VAL A 93 10.72 -4.87 -7.00
C VAL A 93 12.19 -4.65 -7.37
N GLN A 94 12.77 -3.50 -7.00
CA GLN A 94 14.14 -3.13 -7.39
C GLN A 94 15.19 -3.58 -6.36
N GLU A 95 14.91 -3.38 -5.08
CA GLU A 95 15.91 -3.45 -4.00
C GLU A 95 15.59 -4.52 -2.96
N TRP A 96 14.45 -5.22 -3.08
CA TRP A 96 14.03 -6.27 -2.13
C TRP A 96 13.94 -5.79 -0.68
N THR A 97 13.76 -4.48 -0.49
CA THR A 97 13.68 -3.82 0.82
C THR A 97 12.58 -2.78 0.84
N VAL A 98 11.85 -2.73 1.95
CA VAL A 98 10.79 -1.74 2.20
C VAL A 98 11.41 -0.54 2.92
N LEU A 99 11.26 0.65 2.33
CA LEU A 99 11.83 1.89 2.85
C LEU A 99 11.03 2.42 4.04
N ASP A 100 11.56 2.20 5.25
CA ASP A 100 10.99 2.73 6.49
C ASP A 100 10.76 4.25 6.47
N GLU A 101 11.64 4.97 5.75
CA GLU A 101 11.59 6.43 5.57
C GLU A 101 10.35 6.90 4.81
N VAL A 102 9.69 6.04 4.04
CA VAL A 102 8.48 6.37 3.26
C VAL A 102 7.24 5.83 3.96
N THR A 103 7.32 4.62 4.52
CA THR A 103 6.15 3.93 5.05
C THR A 103 5.59 4.60 6.31
N ILE A 104 6.46 5.04 7.22
CA ILE A 104 6.05 5.71 8.47
C ILE A 104 5.39 7.07 8.19
N PRO A 105 6.02 8.02 7.46
CA PRO A 105 5.36 9.28 7.15
C PRO A 105 4.13 9.08 6.27
N GLY A 106 4.13 8.09 5.38
CA GLY A 106 2.95 7.72 4.60
C GLY A 106 1.77 7.31 5.49
N ALA A 107 1.99 6.46 6.49
CA ALA A 107 0.96 6.06 7.45
C ALA A 107 0.43 7.25 8.26
N LEU A 108 1.32 8.14 8.71
CA LEU A 108 0.93 9.36 9.42
C LEU A 108 0.08 10.29 8.54
N CYS A 109 0.49 10.54 7.29
CA CYS A 109 -0.27 11.37 6.36
C CYS A 109 -1.68 10.81 6.11
N VAL A 110 -1.81 9.49 5.93
CA VAL A 110 -3.12 8.83 5.73
C VAL A 110 -3.98 8.94 6.99
N ALA A 111 -3.40 8.70 8.16
CA ALA A 111 -4.10 8.80 9.44
C ALA A 111 -4.55 10.24 9.74
N GLU A 112 -3.67 11.22 9.56
CA GLU A 112 -3.98 12.64 9.75
C GLU A 112 -5.08 13.11 8.80
N TRP A 113 -5.04 12.68 7.53
CA TRP A 113 -6.09 13.01 6.57
C TRP A 113 -7.45 12.42 6.98
N ASN A 114 -7.48 11.14 7.38
CA ASN A 114 -8.70 10.49 7.82
C ASN A 114 -9.28 11.11 9.10
N LEU A 115 -8.42 11.52 10.04
CA LEU A 115 -8.84 12.25 11.25
C LEU A 115 -9.36 13.66 10.92
N ALA A 116 -8.68 14.39 10.04
CA ALA A 116 -9.05 15.77 9.69
C ALA A 116 -10.35 15.84 8.88
N THR A 117 -10.61 14.84 8.04
CA THR A 117 -11.83 14.79 7.21
C THR A 117 -13.00 14.10 7.90
N GLY A 118 -12.77 13.39 9.01
CA GLY A 118 -13.79 12.65 9.73
C GLY A 118 -14.44 11.53 8.91
N VAL A 119 -13.77 11.06 7.85
CA VAL A 119 -14.25 9.95 7.01
C VAL A 119 -14.37 8.67 7.84
N ASN A 120 -13.39 8.44 8.71
CA ASN A 120 -13.36 7.31 9.64
C ASN A 120 -13.30 7.84 11.08
N SER A 121 -13.90 7.10 12.02
CA SER A 121 -13.80 7.43 13.45
C SER A 121 -12.37 7.23 13.95
N ALA A 122 -11.92 8.04 14.91
CA ALA A 122 -10.57 7.92 15.47
C ALA A 122 -10.30 6.50 16.04
N GLU A 123 -11.31 5.91 16.68
CA GLU A 123 -11.24 4.53 17.19
C GLU A 123 -11.00 3.51 16.08
N PHE A 124 -11.61 3.71 14.91
CA PHE A 124 -11.43 2.83 13.75
C PHE A 124 -10.01 2.90 13.19
N ILE A 125 -9.45 4.11 13.11
CA ILE A 125 -8.08 4.34 12.62
C ILE A 125 -7.06 3.73 13.59
N VAL A 126 -7.20 4.01 14.88
CA VAL A 126 -6.27 3.51 15.91
C VAL A 126 -6.35 2.00 16.03
N SER A 127 -7.56 1.43 16.03
CA SER A 127 -7.73 -0.03 16.07
C SER A 127 -7.18 -0.71 14.82
N GLY A 128 -7.38 -0.13 13.63
CA GLY A 128 -6.78 -0.62 12.38
C GLY A 128 -5.26 -0.61 12.45
N MET A 129 -4.65 0.54 12.72
CA MET A 129 -3.18 0.63 12.83
C MET A 129 -2.59 -0.37 13.84
N LEU A 130 -3.20 -0.49 15.02
CA LEU A 130 -2.74 -1.42 16.05
C LEU A 130 -2.90 -2.89 15.62
N ILE A 131 -4.07 -3.25 15.06
CA ILE A 131 -4.36 -4.63 14.66
C ILE A 131 -3.50 -5.02 13.45
N GLY A 132 -3.40 -4.18 12.42
CA GLY A 132 -2.53 -4.40 11.27
C GLY A 132 -1.07 -4.61 11.67
N ALA A 133 -0.53 -3.74 12.53
CA ALA A 133 0.83 -3.92 13.03
C ALA A 133 0.99 -5.19 13.88
N ALA A 134 0.05 -5.47 14.78
CA ALA A 134 0.08 -6.64 15.64
C ALA A 134 0.02 -7.95 14.85
N LEU A 135 -0.81 -8.02 13.79
CA LEU A 135 -0.94 -9.21 12.94
C LEU A 135 0.40 -9.61 12.32
N ILE A 136 1.11 -8.66 11.70
CA ILE A 136 2.41 -8.96 11.11
C ILE A 136 3.45 -9.28 12.18
N LEU A 137 3.38 -8.64 13.34
CA LEU A 137 4.29 -8.91 14.46
C LEU A 137 4.12 -10.36 15.00
N VAL A 138 2.88 -10.83 15.13
CA VAL A 138 2.58 -12.23 15.49
C VAL A 138 3.14 -13.19 14.45
N ILE A 139 2.94 -12.90 13.17
CA ILE A 139 3.43 -13.73 12.06
C ILE A 139 4.98 -13.72 12.03
N TYR A 140 5.60 -12.57 12.28
CA TYR A 140 7.06 -12.42 12.37
C TYR A 140 7.65 -13.36 13.41
N PHE A 141 7.09 -13.36 14.62
CA PHE A 141 7.54 -14.25 15.70
C PHE A 141 7.28 -15.73 15.38
N SER A 142 6.12 -16.05 14.80
CA SER A 142 5.76 -17.42 14.42
C SER A 142 6.71 -17.97 13.34
N THR A 143 7.09 -17.13 12.38
CA THR A 143 7.92 -17.52 11.24
C THR A 143 9.43 -17.36 11.51
N ARG A 144 9.84 -17.17 12.79
CA ARG A 144 11.24 -16.97 13.21
C ARG A 144 11.96 -15.86 12.42
N GLY A 145 11.23 -14.79 12.07
CA GLY A 145 11.78 -13.64 11.39
C GLY A 145 12.01 -13.78 9.88
N LYS A 146 11.38 -14.76 9.21
CA LYS A 146 11.41 -14.84 7.74
C LYS A 146 10.65 -13.70 7.04
N ILE A 147 9.75 -13.02 7.73
CA ILE A 147 8.97 -11.89 7.20
C ILE A 147 9.64 -10.57 7.59
N GLY A 148 9.66 -9.61 6.67
CA GLY A 148 10.30 -8.32 6.88
C GLY A 148 9.53 -7.49 7.90
N LEU A 149 10.23 -6.92 8.89
CA LEU A 149 9.61 -5.98 9.84
C LEU A 149 9.10 -4.70 9.13
N GLY A 150 9.60 -4.41 7.92
CA GLY A 150 9.13 -3.32 7.08
C GLY A 150 7.68 -3.49 6.62
N ASP A 151 7.23 -4.73 6.38
CA ASP A 151 5.86 -5.01 5.98
C ASP A 151 4.85 -4.66 7.09
N ALA A 152 5.26 -4.79 8.36
CA ALA A 152 4.42 -4.42 9.50
C ALA A 152 4.07 -2.92 9.50
N LYS A 153 4.99 -2.08 9.01
CA LYS A 153 4.77 -0.64 8.90
C LYS A 153 3.85 -0.30 7.74
N LEU A 154 3.88 -1.08 6.66
CA LEU A 154 2.95 -0.95 5.54
C LEU A 154 1.52 -1.22 5.99
N PHE A 155 1.32 -2.17 6.91
CA PHE A 155 0.02 -2.39 7.52
C PHE A 155 -0.45 -1.24 8.41
N LEU A 156 0.41 -0.32 8.86
CA LEU A 156 -0.04 0.90 9.53
C LEU A 156 -0.79 1.82 8.56
N SER A 157 -0.28 2.01 7.33
CA SER A 157 -0.96 2.85 6.35
C SER A 157 -2.24 2.19 5.81
N ILE A 158 -2.21 0.88 5.59
CA ILE A 158 -3.40 0.11 5.18
C ILE A 158 -4.45 0.15 6.29
N GLY A 159 -4.08 -0.14 7.54
CA GLY A 159 -4.99 -0.14 8.69
C GLY A 159 -5.54 1.24 9.03
N ALA A 160 -4.77 2.31 8.81
CA ALA A 160 -5.25 3.68 8.97
C ALA A 160 -6.41 4.04 8.02
N MET A 161 -6.50 3.36 6.87
CA MET A 161 -7.54 3.60 5.87
C MET A 161 -8.65 2.54 5.88
N LEU A 162 -8.29 1.27 5.82
CA LEU A 162 -9.22 0.15 5.68
C LEU A 162 -9.74 -0.36 7.04
N GLY A 163 -9.04 -0.03 8.14
CA GLY A 163 -9.36 -0.49 9.48
C GLY A 163 -9.08 -1.98 9.70
N PRO A 164 -9.44 -2.51 10.89
CA PRO A 164 -8.99 -3.81 11.35
C PRO A 164 -9.57 -5.00 10.56
N ALA A 165 -10.83 -4.89 10.14
CA ALA A 165 -11.43 -5.90 9.26
C ALA A 165 -10.73 -5.96 7.90
N GLY A 166 -10.32 -4.79 7.40
CA GLY A 166 -9.59 -4.67 6.15
C GLY A 166 -8.18 -5.25 6.23
N ASP A 167 -7.45 -5.04 7.32
CA ASP A 167 -6.12 -5.61 7.50
C ASP A 167 -6.14 -7.14 7.44
N VAL A 168 -7.08 -7.76 8.14
CA VAL A 168 -7.27 -9.22 8.11
C VAL A 168 -7.63 -9.68 6.70
N GLY A 169 -8.59 -8.99 6.06
CA GLY A 169 -9.02 -9.32 4.70
C GLY A 169 -7.91 -9.25 3.66
N VAL A 170 -7.12 -8.17 3.70
CA VAL A 170 -5.96 -7.97 2.82
C VAL A 170 -4.92 -9.05 3.07
N LEU A 171 -4.64 -9.41 4.32
CA LEU A 171 -3.68 -10.45 4.65
C LEU A 171 -4.11 -11.83 4.13
N VAL A 172 -5.39 -12.17 4.30
CA VAL A 172 -5.96 -13.42 3.77
C VAL A 172 -5.90 -13.45 2.24
N LEU A 173 -6.30 -12.36 1.57
CA LEU A 173 -6.24 -12.27 0.11
C LEU A 173 -4.80 -12.33 -0.41
N ALA A 174 -3.85 -11.63 0.25
CA ALA A 174 -2.45 -11.65 -0.13
C ALA A 174 -1.84 -13.06 0.01
N SER A 175 -2.17 -13.77 1.08
CA SER A 175 -1.75 -15.17 1.25
C SER A 175 -2.35 -16.09 0.18
N THR A 176 -3.62 -15.88 -0.18
CA THR A 176 -4.31 -16.65 -1.21
C THR A 176 -3.68 -16.42 -2.58
N PHE A 177 -3.40 -15.18 -2.95
CA PHE A 177 -2.68 -14.84 -4.18
C PHE A 177 -1.25 -15.40 -4.18
N GLY A 178 -0.57 -15.36 -3.04
CA GLY A 178 0.74 -16.01 -2.87
C GLY A 178 0.67 -17.50 -3.19
N VAL A 179 -0.27 -18.24 -2.60
CA VAL A 179 -0.44 -19.66 -2.91
C VAL A 179 -0.81 -19.86 -4.38
N LEU A 180 -1.76 -19.09 -4.93
CA LEU A 180 -2.23 -19.30 -6.30
C LEU A 180 -1.16 -19.04 -7.37
N LEU A 181 -0.37 -17.97 -7.20
CA LEU A 181 0.67 -17.58 -8.17
C LEU A 181 1.95 -18.41 -8.04
N PHE A 182 2.33 -18.79 -6.81
CA PHE A 182 3.59 -19.50 -6.56
C PHE A 182 3.44 -21.02 -6.46
N SER A 183 2.25 -21.57 -6.20
CA SER A 183 2.01 -23.03 -6.11
C SER A 183 2.41 -23.82 -7.39
N PRO A 184 2.06 -23.39 -8.62
CA PRO A 184 2.47 -24.11 -9.83
C PRO A 184 4.00 -24.09 -10.04
N SER A 185 4.65 -22.99 -9.61
CA SER A 185 6.10 -22.80 -9.72
C SER A 185 6.86 -23.67 -8.72
N PHE A 186 6.28 -23.90 -7.54
CA PHE A 186 6.83 -24.78 -6.50
C PHE A 186 6.82 -26.25 -6.93
N PHE A 187 5.75 -26.69 -7.62
CA PHE A 187 5.62 -28.07 -8.07
C PHE A 187 6.52 -28.42 -9.27
N SER A 188 6.88 -27.43 -10.10
CA SER A 188 7.70 -27.64 -11.30
C SER A 188 9.21 -27.52 -11.07
N ARG A 189 9.68 -27.04 -9.91
CA ARG A 189 11.10 -26.74 -9.64
C ARG A 189 11.59 -27.39 -8.35
N SER A 190 11.69 -28.72 -8.37
CA SER A 190 12.24 -29.59 -7.31
C SER A 190 13.76 -29.44 -7.08
N GLY A 191 14.27 -28.22 -6.94
CA GLY A 191 15.71 -28.04 -6.66
C GLY A 191 16.24 -26.61 -6.58
N ARG A 192 15.39 -25.59 -6.37
CA ARG A 192 15.87 -24.23 -6.12
C ARG A 192 15.69 -23.90 -4.64
N ASP A 193 16.77 -23.42 -4.04
CA ASP A 193 16.92 -22.99 -2.65
C ASP A 193 15.64 -22.29 -2.11
N ASP A 194 15.11 -22.80 -0.99
CA ASP A 194 13.93 -22.30 -0.24
C ASP A 194 14.08 -20.85 0.25
N SER A 195 15.21 -20.22 -0.06
CA SER A 195 15.65 -18.91 0.41
C SER A 195 15.40 -17.77 -0.59
N MET A 196 14.66 -18.00 -1.69
CA MET A 196 14.32 -16.90 -2.60
C MET A 196 13.32 -15.96 -1.90
N PRO A 197 13.70 -14.70 -1.59
CA PRO A 197 12.78 -13.76 -0.99
C PRO A 197 11.65 -13.52 -1.99
N ILE A 198 10.40 -13.65 -1.54
CA ILE A 198 9.22 -13.36 -2.35
C ILE A 198 8.87 -11.89 -2.09
N PRO A 199 8.75 -11.05 -3.13
CA PRO A 199 8.37 -9.65 -2.94
C PRO A 199 6.91 -9.62 -2.47
N PHE A 200 6.70 -9.21 -1.22
CA PHE A 200 5.40 -9.29 -0.56
C PHE A 200 4.52 -8.08 -0.92
N VAL A 201 5.13 -6.94 -1.22
CA VAL A 201 4.41 -5.68 -1.49
C VAL A 201 3.52 -5.75 -2.76
N PRO A 202 3.95 -6.38 -3.88
CA PRO A 202 3.07 -6.62 -5.02
C PRO A 202 1.82 -7.44 -4.69
N LEU A 203 1.97 -8.48 -3.85
CA LEU A 203 0.85 -9.31 -3.42
C LEU A 203 -0.09 -8.53 -2.50
N LEU A 204 0.46 -7.76 -1.56
CA LEU A 204 -0.31 -6.88 -0.69
C LEU A 204 -1.07 -5.81 -1.47
N SER A 205 -0.43 -5.20 -2.48
CA SER A 205 -1.06 -4.17 -3.31
C SER A 205 -2.23 -4.75 -4.11
N ALA A 206 -2.06 -5.95 -4.68
CA ALA A 206 -3.13 -6.65 -5.38
C ALA A 206 -4.28 -7.03 -4.42
N ALA A 207 -3.97 -7.51 -3.23
CA ALA A 207 -4.95 -7.83 -2.19
C ALA A 207 -5.69 -6.59 -1.67
N CYS A 208 -4.99 -5.47 -1.52
CA CYS A 208 -5.58 -4.19 -1.13
C CYS A 208 -6.57 -3.69 -2.18
N LEU A 209 -6.24 -3.82 -3.47
CA LEU A 209 -7.16 -3.51 -4.56
C LEU A 209 -8.39 -4.41 -4.54
N ALA A 210 -8.19 -5.72 -4.41
CA ALA A 210 -9.28 -6.69 -4.35
C ALA A 210 -10.20 -6.42 -3.15
N TRP A 211 -9.65 -6.07 -1.99
CA TRP A 211 -10.43 -5.70 -0.81
C TRP A 211 -11.21 -4.40 -1.01
N GLN A 212 -10.61 -3.38 -1.64
CA GLN A 212 -11.34 -2.13 -1.91
C GLN A 212 -12.50 -2.33 -2.90
N LEU A 213 -12.37 -3.29 -3.83
CA LEU A 213 -13.41 -3.61 -4.82
C LEU A 213 -14.53 -4.50 -4.23
N TYR A 214 -14.17 -5.54 -3.46
CA TYR A 214 -15.08 -6.60 -3.05
C TYR A 214 -15.24 -6.77 -1.53
N GLY A 215 -14.54 -5.98 -0.73
CA GLY A 215 -14.51 -6.13 0.73
C GLY A 215 -15.89 -6.01 1.38
N GLY A 216 -16.73 -5.09 0.89
CA GLY A 216 -18.11 -4.95 1.39
C GLY A 216 -18.96 -6.20 1.12
N ASP A 217 -18.86 -6.75 -0.10
CA ASP A 217 -19.57 -7.97 -0.48
C ASP A 217 -19.06 -9.19 0.29
N LEU A 218 -17.74 -9.29 0.52
CA LEU A 218 -17.13 -10.37 1.31
C LEU A 218 -17.59 -10.35 2.77
N VAL A 219 -17.61 -9.18 3.39
CA VAL A 219 -18.03 -9.02 4.78
C VAL A 219 -19.54 -9.29 4.92
N SER A 220 -20.36 -8.80 4.00
CA SER A 220 -21.81 -9.06 4.02
C SER A 220 -22.14 -10.53 3.77
N TRP A 221 -21.43 -11.20 2.86
CA TRP A 221 -21.55 -12.64 2.63
C TRP A 221 -21.19 -13.44 3.90
N TYR A 222 -20.09 -13.10 4.57
CA TYR A 222 -19.70 -13.76 5.81
C TYR A 222 -20.72 -13.51 6.94
N GLY A 223 -21.20 -12.26 7.07
CA GLY A 223 -22.24 -11.90 8.04
C GLY A 223 -23.54 -12.69 7.84
N GLY A 224 -23.92 -12.94 6.59
CA GLY A 224 -25.10 -13.75 6.24
C GLY A 224 -24.97 -15.22 6.65
N LEU A 225 -23.76 -15.78 6.69
CA LEU A 225 -23.53 -17.15 7.14
C LEU A 225 -23.58 -17.32 8.66
N VAL A 226 -23.24 -16.27 9.42
CA VAL A 226 -23.23 -16.29 10.89
C VAL A 226 -24.63 -16.04 11.48
N GLN A 227 -25.56 -15.51 10.68
CA GLN A 227 -26.95 -15.25 11.09
C GLN A 227 -27.91 -16.43 10.83
N VAL A 228 -27.40 -17.63 10.52
CA VAL A 228 -28.16 -18.89 10.41
C VAL A 228 -27.95 -19.72 11.67
#